data_AF-A0A8J2JNI1-F1
#
_entry.id   AF-A0A8J2JNI1-F1
#
_cell.length_a   1.000
_cell.length_b   1.000
_cell.length_c   1.000
_cell.angle_alpha   90.00
_cell.angle_beta   90.00
_cell.angle_gamma   90.00
#
_symmetry.space_group_name_H-M   'P 1'
#
loop_
_entity.id
_entity.type
_entity.pdbx_description
1 polymer ?
#
loop_
_entity_poly.entity_id
_entity_poly.type
_entity_poly.pdbx_seq_one_letter_code
_entity_poly.pdbx_strand_id
1 'polypeptide(L)' 'NPEADPEEQIQVIQGSYSYIDPEGNTITVTYIADENGFQPTGDHLPT' A
#
# COMPACT_ATOMS: atom_id res chain seq x y z
N ASN A 1 31.30 2.71 13.30
CA ASN A 1 29.86 2.49 13.52
C ASN A 1 29.16 3.59 12.76
N PRO A 2 28.76 3.43 11.49
CA PRO A 2 28.17 4.54 10.78
C PRO A 2 26.71 4.66 11.21
N GLU A 3 26.44 5.82 11.81
CA GLU A 3 25.13 6.33 12.17
C GLU A 3 24.18 6.24 10.98
N ALA A 4 23.06 5.55 11.15
CA ALA A 4 21.97 5.58 10.20
C ALA A 4 21.41 7.00 10.19
N ASP A 5 21.56 7.68 9.06
CA ASP A 5 21.02 9.00 8.80
C ASP A 5 19.47 8.93 8.90
N PRO A 6 18.84 9.65 9.85
CA PRO A 6 17.41 9.53 10.06
C PRO A 6 16.57 10.22 8.96
N GLU A 7 17.19 10.83 7.95
CA GLU A 7 16.50 11.61 6.91
C GLU A 7 16.21 10.79 5.64
N GLU A 8 16.73 9.56 5.52
CA GLU A 8 16.27 8.53 4.55
C GLU A 8 15.19 7.62 5.15
N GLN A 9 14.40 8.12 6.11
CA GLN A 9 13.10 7.51 6.39
C GLN A 9 12.21 7.78 5.18
N ILE A 10 12.38 6.98 4.11
CA ILE A 10 11.41 6.89 3.01
C ILE A 10 10.06 6.77 3.72
N GLN A 11 9.21 7.80 3.58
CA GLN A 11 7.95 7.84 4.29
C GLN A 11 7.02 6.85 3.61
N VAL A 12 7.22 5.56 3.92
CA VAL A 12 6.42 4.47 3.42
C VAL A 12 5.14 4.44 4.24
N ILE A 13 4.04 4.81 3.63
CA ILE A 13 2.71 4.69 4.21
C ILE A 13 2.10 3.41 3.70
N GLN A 14 1.87 2.47 4.61
CA GLN A 14 1.14 1.25 4.33
C GLN A 14 -0.28 1.39 4.88
N GLY A 15 -1.25 0.95 4.09
CA GLY A 15 -2.63 0.93 4.53
C GLY A 15 -3.43 -0.13 3.81
N SER A 16 -4.66 -0.31 4.26
CA SER A 16 -5.64 -1.11 3.57
C SER A 16 -7.01 -0.46 3.66
N TYR A 17 -7.83 -0.72 2.65
CA TYR A 17 -9.25 -0.41 2.71
C TYR A 17 -10.03 -1.58 2.13
N SER A 18 -11.25 -1.75 2.63
CA SER A 18 -12.15 -2.79 2.15
C SER A 18 -13.45 -2.17 1.66
N TYR A 19 -13.99 -2.70 0.57
CA TYR A 19 -15.27 -2.29 0.02
C TYR A 19 -16.05 -3.51 -0.45
N ILE A 20 -17.37 -3.37 -0.58
CA ILE A 20 -18.24 -4.42 -1.12
C ILE A 20 -18.41 -4.17 -2.62
N ASP A 21 -18.13 -5.18 -3.44
CA ASP A 21 -18.33 -5.10 -4.89
C ASP A 21 -19.84 -5.22 -5.27
N PRO A 22 -20.22 -4.99 -6.53
CA PRO A 22 -21.61 -5.15 -6.98
C PRO A 22 -22.17 -6.57 -6.85
N GLU A 23 -21.32 -7.59 -6.70
CA GLU A 23 -21.70 -9.00 -6.52
C GLU A 23 -21.88 -9.36 -5.03
N GLY A 24 -21.53 -8.45 -4.12
CA GLY A 24 -21.62 -8.65 -2.66
C GLY A 24 -20.35 -9.21 -2.02
N ASN A 25 -19.25 -9.34 -2.77
CA ASN A 25 -17.98 -9.81 -2.22
C ASN A 25 -17.25 -8.68 -1.50
N THR A 26 -16.57 -9.01 -0.41
CA THR A 26 -15.70 -8.06 0.29
C THR A 26 -14.34 -8.04 -0.37
N ILE A 27 -14.00 -6.92 -1.00
CA ILE A 27 -12.70 -6.71 -1.62
C ILE A 27 -11.83 -5.96 -0.65
N THR A 28 -10.62 -6.47 -0.43
CA THR A 28 -9.61 -5.78 0.37
C THR A 28 -8.46 -5.36 -0.55
N VAL A 29 -8.14 -4.08 -0.52
CA VAL A 29 -7.01 -3.50 -1.23
C VAL A 29 -6.00 -3.06 -0.20
N THR A 30 -4.82 -3.64 -0.27
CA THR A 30 -3.64 -3.15 0.43
C THR A 30 -2.89 -2.17 -0.46
N TYR A 31 -2.21 -1.20 0.12
CA TYR A 31 -1.39 -0.28 -0.67
C TYR A 31 -0.13 0.11 0.08
N ILE A 32 0.89 0.42 -0.71
CA ILE A 32 2.14 1.03 -0.28
C ILE A 32 2.24 2.37 -1.00
N ALA A 33 2.34 3.45 -0.25
CA ALA A 33 2.66 4.77 -0.79
C ALA A 33 4.08 5.13 -0.34
N ASP A 34 4.98 5.25 -1.32
CA ASP A 34 6.39 5.60 -1.12
C ASP A 34 6.83 6.65 -2.16
N GLU A 35 8.13 6.88 -2.29
CA GLU A 35 8.72 7.78 -3.29
C GLU A 35 8.39 7.42 -4.76
N ASN A 36 8.00 6.17 -5.03
CA ASN A 36 7.58 5.70 -6.34
C ASN A 36 6.06 5.90 -6.59
N GLY A 37 5.33 6.42 -5.59
CA GLY A 37 3.90 6.71 -5.67
C GLY A 37 3.03 5.67 -4.99
N PHE A 38 1.76 5.60 -5.40
CA PHE A 38 0.77 4.68 -4.84
C PHE A 38 0.80 3.33 -5.56
N GLN A 39 1.16 2.28 -4.84
CA GLN A 39 1.31 0.92 -5.33
C GLN A 39 0.25 0.02 -4.66
N PRO A 40 -0.93 -0.13 -5.27
CA PRO A 40 -1.98 -0.99 -4.72
C PRO A 40 -1.67 -2.47 -5.00
N THR A 41 -1.98 -3.32 -4.04
CA THR A 41 -1.88 -4.78 -4.10
C THR A 41 -3.19 -5.39 -3.62
N GLY A 42 -3.69 -6.38 -4.33
CA GLY A 42 -4.89 -7.14 -3.93
C GLY A 42 -5.29 -8.13 -5.02
N ASP A 43 -5.87 -9.26 -4.62
CA ASP A 43 -6.29 -10.35 -5.53
C ASP A 43 -7.28 -9.92 -6.62
N HIS A 44 -7.90 -8.75 -6.47
CA HIS A 44 -8.87 -8.18 -7.41
C HIS A 44 -8.31 -7.09 -8.34
N LEU A 45 -7.00 -6.81 -8.29
CA LEU A 45 -6.37 -5.90 -9.24
C LEU A 45 -5.95 -6.66 -10.51
N PRO A 46 -6.18 -6.12 -11.71
CA PRO A 46 -5.68 -6.74 -12.93
C PRO A 46 -4.14 -6.74 -12.91
N THR A 47 -3.54 -7.91 -13.11
CA THR A 47 -2.09 -8.12 -13.29
C THR A 47 -1.60 -7.58 -14.62
#